data_AF-A0A936QZ08-F1
#
_entry.id   AF-A0A936QZ08-F1
#
_cell.length_a   1.000
_cell.length_b   1.000
_cell.length_c   1.000
_cell.angle_alpha   90.00
_cell.angle_beta   90.00
_cell.angle_gamma   90.00
#
_symmetry.space_group_name_H-M   'P 1'
#
loop_
_entity.id
_entity.type
_entity.pdbx_description
1 polymer ?
#
loop_
_entity_poly.entity_id
_entity_poly.type
_entity_poly.pdbx_seq_one_letter_code
_entity_poly.pdbx_strand_id
1 'polypeptide(L)'
;MNSPPVITDTDLQRLEAFLSSDAAPASAMNVSTLEGFLTALVIGPRVAMPSAWLPWVWDFENGREDAVFSDMAQAQEIMGLVMGLMNRIADAFARDPQSFEPVFYRQAVWGAAEWCEGFLAATQRFDAEEWSGLWTLDALRAITKNELNSVVTPFLRLGDAEGVELTRKDGDAQHWVDAVVPSLVAIHAHWLARRTALPAVASRGPVRREAPKVGRNDPCPCGSGQKYKKCCGQGPTLH
;
A
#
# COMPACT_ATOMS: atom_id res chain seq x y z
N MET A 1 -24.82 -0.17 12.32
CA MET A 1 -23.90 -0.12 11.16
C MET A 1 -23.33 -1.51 11.02
N ASN A 2 -23.67 -2.24 9.96
CA ASN A 2 -23.13 -3.58 9.74
C ASN A 2 -21.65 -3.44 9.43
N SER A 3 -20.80 -4.20 10.14
CA SER A 3 -19.39 -4.32 9.78
C SER A 3 -19.28 -4.74 8.32
N PRO A 4 -18.30 -4.21 7.56
CA PRO A 4 -18.05 -4.70 6.21
C PRO A 4 -17.83 -6.23 6.26
N PRO A 5 -18.30 -6.98 5.24
CA PRO A 5 -18.14 -8.42 5.21
C PRO A 5 -16.65 -8.80 5.25
N VAL A 6 -16.34 -9.83 6.04
CA VAL A 6 -14.98 -10.37 6.17
C VAL A 6 -14.65 -11.11 4.87
N ILE A 7 -13.52 -10.79 4.24
CA ILE A 7 -13.04 -11.49 3.03
C ILE A 7 -12.71 -12.95 3.37
N THR A 8 -13.32 -13.89 2.64
CA THR A 8 -13.15 -15.34 2.84
C THR A 8 -12.13 -15.93 1.88
N ASP A 9 -11.74 -17.20 2.07
CA ASP A 9 -10.88 -17.91 1.12
C ASP A 9 -11.52 -18.07 -0.26
N THR A 10 -12.84 -18.24 -0.31
CA THR A 10 -13.58 -18.27 -1.58
C THR A 10 -13.51 -16.92 -2.30
N ASP A 11 -13.55 -15.82 -1.55
CA ASP A 11 -13.41 -14.48 -2.12
C ASP A 11 -11.98 -14.25 -2.65
N LEU A 12 -10.96 -14.73 -1.94
CA LEU A 12 -9.57 -14.70 -2.42
C LEU A 12 -9.39 -15.54 -3.70
N GLN A 13 -10.01 -16.71 -3.78
CA GLN A 13 -9.97 -17.53 -5.00
C GLN A 13 -10.67 -16.86 -6.20
N ARG A 14 -11.76 -16.12 -5.96
CA ARG A 14 -12.41 -15.31 -7.01
C ARG A 14 -11.51 -14.18 -7.49
N LEU A 15 -10.84 -13.49 -6.57
CA LEU A 15 -9.88 -12.45 -6.90
C LEU A 15 -8.70 -13.01 -7.69
N GLU A 16 -8.13 -14.14 -7.26
CA GLU A 16 -7.06 -14.87 -7.96
C GLU A 16 -7.48 -15.23 -9.40
N ALA A 17 -8.68 -15.79 -9.55
CA ALA A 17 -9.19 -16.19 -10.87
C ALA A 17 -9.33 -14.99 -11.82
N PHE A 18 -9.73 -13.81 -11.31
CA PHE A 18 -9.78 -12.60 -12.12
C PHE A 18 -8.38 -12.09 -12.49
N LEU A 19 -7.49 -11.99 -11.50
CA LEU A 19 -6.12 -11.49 -11.68
C LEU A 19 -5.30 -12.34 -12.67
N SER A 20 -5.62 -13.62 -12.78
CA SER A 20 -4.98 -14.56 -13.71
C SER A 20 -5.72 -14.74 -15.05
N SER A 21 -6.80 -14.00 -15.27
CA SER A 21 -7.58 -14.09 -16.51
C SER A 21 -7.11 -13.10 -17.57
N ASP A 22 -7.54 -13.30 -18.83
CA ASP A 22 -7.26 -12.37 -19.94
C ASP A 22 -7.85 -10.95 -19.73
N ALA A 23 -8.68 -10.76 -18.71
CA ALA A 23 -9.19 -9.45 -18.31
C ALA A 23 -8.14 -8.59 -17.59
N ALA A 24 -7.11 -9.20 -17.01
CA ALA A 24 -6.01 -8.51 -16.36
C ALA A 24 -4.76 -8.56 -17.25
N PRO A 25 -3.92 -7.50 -17.26
CA PRO A 25 -2.62 -7.57 -17.93
C PRO A 25 -1.78 -8.74 -17.39
N ALA A 26 -0.88 -9.28 -18.22
CA ALA A 26 -0.02 -10.40 -17.81
C ALA A 26 0.92 -10.04 -16.63
N SER A 27 1.20 -8.74 -16.43
CA SER A 27 1.96 -8.22 -15.30
C SER A 27 1.10 -7.95 -14.05
N ALA A 28 -0.19 -8.31 -14.03
CA ALA A 28 -1.02 -8.16 -12.85
C ALA A 28 -0.49 -8.98 -11.68
N MET A 29 -0.62 -8.44 -10.48
CA MET A 29 -0.27 -9.18 -9.26
C MET A 29 -1.19 -10.38 -9.10
N ASN A 30 -0.68 -11.52 -8.64
CA ASN A 30 -1.53 -12.55 -8.03
C ASN A 30 -1.92 -12.16 -6.59
N VAL A 31 -2.82 -12.92 -5.95
CA VAL A 31 -3.29 -12.59 -4.59
C VAL A 31 -2.15 -12.63 -3.56
N SER A 32 -1.15 -13.49 -3.74
CA SER A 32 0.01 -13.55 -2.83
C SER A 32 0.83 -12.26 -2.91
N THR A 33 1.23 -11.85 -4.12
CA THR A 33 1.92 -10.59 -4.38
C THR A 33 1.10 -9.40 -3.88
N LEU A 34 -0.21 -9.39 -4.15
CA LEU A 34 -1.10 -8.32 -3.74
C LEU A 34 -1.19 -8.19 -2.20
N GLU A 35 -1.36 -9.30 -1.46
CA GLU A 35 -1.42 -9.23 0.00
C GLU A 35 -0.12 -8.71 0.60
N GLY A 36 1.04 -9.16 0.12
CA GLY A 36 2.33 -8.66 0.56
C GLY A 36 2.51 -7.16 0.28
N PHE A 37 2.15 -6.74 -0.94
CA PHE A 37 2.18 -5.34 -1.35
C PHE A 37 1.28 -4.45 -0.49
N LEU A 38 0.01 -4.83 -0.30
CA LEU A 38 -0.92 -4.10 0.56
C LEU A 38 -0.47 -4.10 2.02
N THR A 39 0.17 -5.18 2.49
CA THR A 39 0.67 -5.26 3.87
C THR A 39 1.70 -4.18 4.15
N ALA A 40 2.68 -3.99 3.26
CA ALA A 40 3.65 -2.91 3.39
C ALA A 40 2.98 -1.52 3.43
N LEU A 41 1.98 -1.28 2.58
CA LEU A 41 1.23 -0.01 2.57
C LEU A 41 0.44 0.23 3.86
N VAL A 42 -0.12 -0.82 4.46
CA VAL A 42 -0.92 -0.72 5.69
C VAL A 42 -0.03 -0.50 6.92
N ILE A 43 1.06 -1.26 7.06
CA ILE A 43 1.90 -1.20 8.27
C ILE A 43 2.97 -0.11 8.21
N GLY A 44 3.18 0.47 7.02
CA GLY A 44 4.26 1.39 6.70
C GLY A 44 4.18 2.81 7.29
N PRO A 45 5.07 3.71 6.88
CA PRO A 45 5.22 5.04 7.47
C PRO A 45 3.96 5.90 7.38
N ARG A 46 3.26 5.85 6.24
CA ARG A 46 2.09 6.69 5.94
C ARG A 46 1.02 5.92 5.19
N VAL A 47 -0.22 6.41 5.28
CA VAL A 47 -1.35 5.89 4.50
C VAL A 47 -1.21 6.34 3.04
N ALA A 48 -1.09 5.38 2.13
CA ALA A 48 -1.13 5.65 0.70
C ALA A 48 -2.58 5.66 0.17
N MET A 49 -2.91 6.66 -0.65
CA MET A 49 -4.23 6.76 -1.28
C MET A 49 -4.40 5.69 -2.36
N PRO A 50 -5.59 5.07 -2.51
CA PRO A 50 -5.83 4.04 -3.53
C PRO A 50 -5.40 4.44 -4.95
N SER A 51 -5.66 5.67 -5.36
CA SER A 51 -5.26 6.16 -6.69
C SER A 51 -3.75 6.11 -6.96
N ALA A 52 -2.91 6.05 -5.92
CA ALA A 52 -1.46 5.98 -6.08
C ALA A 52 -0.95 4.54 -6.24
N TRP A 53 -1.62 3.56 -5.63
CA TRP A 53 -1.15 2.18 -5.59
C TRP A 53 -2.00 1.20 -6.42
N LEU A 54 -3.26 1.52 -6.70
CA LEU A 54 -4.17 0.66 -7.44
C LEU A 54 -3.69 0.31 -8.85
N PRO A 55 -3.09 1.24 -9.64
CA PRO A 55 -2.58 0.89 -10.97
C PRO A 55 -1.53 -0.24 -10.94
N TRP A 56 -0.77 -0.36 -9.85
CA TRP A 56 0.24 -1.40 -9.69
C TRP A 56 -0.34 -2.79 -9.47
N VAL A 57 -1.61 -2.88 -9.05
CA VAL A 57 -2.30 -4.17 -8.92
C VAL A 57 -2.49 -4.81 -10.30
N TRP A 58 -2.78 -3.99 -11.31
CA TRP A 58 -3.02 -4.44 -12.69
C TRP A 58 -1.74 -4.54 -13.50
N ASP A 59 -0.77 -3.68 -13.23
CA ASP A 59 0.51 -3.63 -13.92
C ASP A 59 1.64 -3.49 -12.91
N PHE A 60 2.14 -4.62 -12.43
CA PHE A 60 3.16 -4.70 -11.39
C PHE A 60 4.48 -4.04 -11.81
N GLU A 61 4.77 -4.05 -13.12
CA GLU A 61 6.02 -3.53 -13.67
C GLU A 61 6.01 -2.01 -13.80
N ASN A 62 4.93 -1.42 -14.35
CA ASN A 62 4.93 0.00 -14.71
C ASN A 62 3.79 0.83 -14.09
N GLY A 63 2.72 0.19 -13.59
CA GLY A 63 1.52 0.85 -13.07
C GLY A 63 0.80 1.72 -14.12
N ARG A 64 0.80 1.30 -15.40
CA ARG A 64 0.25 2.09 -16.52
C ARG A 64 -0.89 1.40 -17.27
N GLU A 65 -1.00 0.08 -17.14
CA GLU A 65 -2.11 -0.67 -17.72
C GLU A 65 -3.23 -0.87 -16.69
N ASP A 66 -4.46 -1.01 -17.19
CA ASP A 66 -5.66 -1.21 -16.38
C ASP A 66 -6.31 -2.55 -16.73
N ALA A 67 -7.00 -3.15 -15.77
CA ALA A 67 -7.85 -4.31 -16.02
C ALA A 67 -9.09 -3.95 -16.86
N VAL A 68 -9.51 -4.87 -17.72
CA VAL A 68 -10.69 -4.75 -18.57
C VAL A 68 -11.85 -5.50 -17.93
N PHE A 69 -12.79 -4.77 -17.33
CA PHE A 69 -14.00 -5.36 -16.75
C PHE A 69 -15.09 -5.57 -17.80
N SER A 70 -15.81 -6.69 -17.71
CA SER A 70 -16.95 -6.97 -18.58
C SER A 70 -18.09 -5.98 -18.38
N ASP A 71 -18.32 -5.58 -17.11
CA ASP A 71 -19.34 -4.62 -16.72
C ASP A 71 -19.01 -3.94 -15.37
N MET A 72 -19.86 -3.01 -14.96
CA MET A 72 -19.71 -2.29 -13.69
C MET A 72 -19.89 -3.18 -12.45
N ALA A 73 -20.64 -4.28 -12.56
CA ALA A 73 -20.85 -5.18 -11.43
C ALA A 73 -19.56 -5.97 -11.13
N GLN A 74 -18.89 -6.48 -12.18
CA GLN A 74 -17.58 -7.12 -12.04
C GLN A 74 -16.54 -6.13 -11.52
N ALA A 75 -16.50 -4.90 -12.04
CA ALA A 75 -15.60 -3.87 -11.52
C ALA A 75 -15.83 -3.62 -10.03
N GLN A 76 -17.09 -3.46 -9.61
CA GLN A 76 -17.43 -3.24 -8.20
C GLN A 76 -17.08 -4.45 -7.31
N GLU A 77 -17.31 -5.67 -7.81
CA GLU A 77 -16.93 -6.90 -7.11
C GLU A 77 -15.43 -6.96 -6.88
N ILE A 78 -14.62 -6.90 -7.95
CA ILE A 78 -13.16 -7.02 -7.85
C ILE A 78 -12.56 -5.89 -7.02
N MET A 79 -13.02 -4.64 -7.19
CA MET A 79 -12.56 -3.53 -6.34
C MET A 79 -12.94 -3.74 -4.88
N GLY A 80 -14.14 -4.28 -4.63
CA GLY A 80 -14.60 -4.66 -3.30
C GLY A 80 -13.70 -5.72 -2.66
N LEU A 81 -13.24 -6.71 -3.43
CA LEU A 81 -12.31 -7.75 -2.98
C LEU A 81 -10.93 -7.18 -2.65
N VAL A 82 -10.34 -6.36 -3.52
CA VAL A 82 -9.04 -5.70 -3.27
C VAL A 82 -9.09 -4.83 -2.01
N MET A 83 -10.12 -4.00 -1.88
CA MET A 83 -10.28 -3.16 -0.67
C MET A 83 -10.62 -4.00 0.56
N GLY A 84 -11.38 -5.09 0.41
CA GLY A 84 -11.68 -6.05 1.47
C GLY A 84 -10.41 -6.71 2.02
N LEU A 85 -9.47 -7.08 1.14
CA LEU A 85 -8.16 -7.61 1.52
C LEU A 85 -7.35 -6.58 2.31
N MET A 86 -7.25 -5.34 1.82
CA MET A 86 -6.57 -4.26 2.54
C MET A 86 -7.17 -4.02 3.93
N ASN A 87 -8.51 -4.03 4.03
CA ASN A 87 -9.22 -3.85 5.29
C ASN A 87 -8.98 -5.01 6.26
N ARG A 88 -8.90 -6.26 5.78
CA ARG A 88 -8.55 -7.43 6.60
C ARG A 88 -7.17 -7.26 7.22
N ILE A 89 -6.18 -6.83 6.43
CA ILE A 89 -4.81 -6.58 6.92
C ILE A 89 -4.85 -5.46 7.98
N ALA A 90 -5.49 -4.33 7.67
CA ALA A 90 -5.59 -3.20 8.59
C ALA A 90 -6.26 -3.56 9.92
N ASP A 91 -7.34 -4.34 9.89
CA ASP A 91 -8.04 -4.81 11.09
C ASP A 91 -7.18 -5.77 11.92
N ALA A 92 -6.46 -6.70 11.27
CA ALA A 92 -5.55 -7.61 11.95
C ALA A 92 -4.45 -6.84 12.72
N PHE A 93 -3.75 -5.93 12.04
CA PHE A 93 -2.69 -5.13 12.67
C PHE A 93 -3.21 -4.10 13.70
N ALA A 94 -4.48 -3.71 13.63
CA ALA A 94 -5.10 -2.85 14.63
C ALA A 94 -5.51 -3.59 15.91
N ARG A 95 -5.86 -4.89 15.81
CA ARG A 95 -6.39 -5.68 16.94
C ARG A 95 -5.35 -6.59 17.57
N ASP A 96 -4.77 -7.49 16.77
CA ASP A 96 -3.79 -8.48 17.21
C ASP A 96 -2.82 -8.79 16.05
N PRO A 97 -1.73 -8.02 15.91
CA PRO A 97 -0.74 -8.25 14.87
C PRO A 97 -0.14 -9.67 14.85
N GLN A 98 -0.10 -10.36 15.99
CA GLN A 98 0.50 -11.70 16.07
C GLN A 98 -0.41 -12.77 15.47
N SER A 99 -1.72 -12.51 15.37
CA SER A 99 -2.68 -13.42 14.75
C SER A 99 -2.81 -13.22 13.24
N PHE A 100 -2.02 -12.32 12.64
CA PHE A 100 -2.05 -12.12 11.19
C PHE A 100 -1.56 -13.38 10.48
N GLU A 101 -2.40 -13.93 9.60
CA GLU A 101 -2.13 -15.13 8.82
C GLU A 101 -2.04 -14.77 7.33
N PRO A 102 -0.81 -14.67 6.78
CA PRO A 102 -0.58 -14.50 5.36
C PRO A 102 -1.26 -15.58 4.50
N VAL A 103 -1.68 -15.22 3.29
CA VAL A 103 -2.37 -16.15 2.36
C VAL A 103 -1.57 -17.40 2.04
N PHE A 104 -0.23 -17.32 2.03
CA PHE A 104 0.63 -18.47 1.75
C PHE A 104 0.62 -19.57 2.83
N TYR A 105 0.05 -19.31 4.02
CA TYR A 105 -0.23 -20.36 5.00
C TYR A 105 -1.61 -21.01 4.80
N ARG A 106 -2.51 -20.37 4.05
CA ARG A 106 -3.91 -20.78 3.94
C ARG A 106 -4.12 -21.81 2.85
N GLN A 107 -3.45 -21.65 1.71
CA GLN A 107 -3.55 -22.58 0.57
C GLN A 107 -2.22 -22.64 -0.19
N ALA A 108 -1.90 -23.83 -0.72
CA ALA A 108 -0.65 -24.09 -1.44
C ALA A 108 -0.51 -23.36 -2.78
N VAL A 109 -1.58 -22.76 -3.30
CA VAL A 109 -1.55 -21.97 -4.55
C VAL A 109 -0.82 -20.64 -4.37
N TRP A 110 -0.71 -20.13 -3.15
CA TRP A 110 -0.06 -18.86 -2.85
C TRP A 110 1.28 -19.11 -2.17
N GLY A 111 2.37 -18.59 -2.76
CA GLY A 111 3.72 -18.78 -2.25
C GLY A 111 4.23 -17.60 -1.44
N ALA A 112 5.13 -17.89 -0.49
CA ALA A 112 5.77 -16.88 0.33
C ALA A 112 6.75 -16.01 -0.47
N ALA A 113 7.24 -16.50 -1.62
CA ALA A 113 8.17 -15.76 -2.46
C ALA A 113 7.48 -14.58 -3.15
N GLU A 114 6.36 -14.85 -3.81
CA GLU A 114 5.49 -13.86 -4.45
C GLU A 114 4.98 -12.84 -3.42
N TRP A 115 4.61 -13.32 -2.23
CA TRP A 115 4.20 -12.46 -1.13
C TRP A 115 5.31 -11.49 -0.72
N CYS A 116 6.53 -11.99 -0.52
CA CYS A 116 7.66 -11.16 -0.14
C CYS A 116 8.08 -10.22 -1.26
N GLU A 117 8.00 -10.64 -2.52
CA GLU A 117 8.23 -9.79 -3.69
C GLU A 117 7.26 -8.59 -3.69
N GLY A 118 5.97 -8.84 -3.49
CA GLY A 118 4.97 -7.79 -3.37
C GLY A 118 5.27 -6.82 -2.23
N PHE A 119 5.64 -7.35 -1.06
CA PHE A 119 6.04 -6.53 0.09
C PHE A 119 7.24 -5.63 -0.25
N LEU A 120 8.32 -6.21 -0.78
CA LEU A 120 9.51 -5.46 -1.19
C LEU A 120 9.16 -4.39 -2.23
N ALA A 121 8.36 -4.75 -3.23
CA ALA A 121 7.95 -3.88 -4.31
C ALA A 121 7.23 -2.62 -3.79
N ALA A 122 6.35 -2.75 -2.80
CA ALA A 122 5.71 -1.61 -2.16
C ALA A 122 6.72 -0.73 -1.41
N THR A 123 7.63 -1.33 -0.62
CA THR A 123 8.64 -0.56 0.14
C THR A 123 9.60 0.24 -0.74
N GLN A 124 9.88 -0.25 -1.95
CA GLN A 124 10.73 0.42 -2.93
C GLN A 124 10.00 1.55 -3.68
N ARG A 125 8.67 1.46 -3.79
CA ARG A 125 7.85 2.42 -4.57
C ARG A 125 7.25 3.52 -3.70
N PHE A 126 6.88 3.21 -2.46
CA PHE A 126 6.16 4.12 -1.57
C PHE A 126 6.99 4.41 -0.33
N ASP A 127 7.25 5.68 -0.04
CA ASP A 127 8.06 6.12 1.10
C ASP A 127 9.46 5.45 1.13
N ALA A 128 10.07 5.26 -0.05
CA ALA A 128 11.30 4.47 -0.22
C ALA A 128 12.47 4.94 0.66
N GLU A 129 12.61 6.25 0.89
CA GLU A 129 13.65 6.80 1.78
C GLU A 129 13.41 6.41 3.25
N GLU A 130 12.14 6.45 3.70
CA GLU A 130 11.76 6.07 5.06
C GLU A 130 11.97 4.56 5.27
N TRP A 131 11.52 3.76 4.30
CA TRP A 131 11.81 2.33 4.30
C TRP A 131 13.31 2.10 4.30
N SER A 132 14.08 2.73 3.40
CA SER A 132 15.56 2.66 3.32
C SER A 132 16.22 2.86 4.69
N GLY A 133 15.74 3.83 5.46
CA GLY A 133 16.15 4.03 6.85
C GLY A 133 16.00 2.78 7.71
N LEU A 134 14.86 2.08 7.65
CA LEU A 134 14.59 0.84 8.39
C LEU A 134 15.60 -0.27 8.16
N TRP A 135 16.12 -0.41 6.93
CA TRP A 135 17.11 -1.43 6.57
C TRP A 135 18.49 -1.14 7.18
N THR A 136 18.77 0.14 7.41
CA THR A 136 20.05 0.61 7.97
C THR A 136 20.04 0.72 9.50
N LEU A 137 18.87 0.68 10.14
CA LEU A 137 18.74 0.81 11.58
C LEU A 137 19.15 -0.48 12.30
N ASP A 138 20.32 -0.45 12.95
CA ASP A 138 20.79 -1.49 13.88
C ASP A 138 19.78 -1.79 15.02
N ALA A 139 18.90 -0.84 15.35
CA ALA A 139 17.93 -0.95 16.46
C ALA A 139 16.91 -2.09 16.31
N LEU A 140 16.65 -2.58 15.10
CA LEU A 140 15.71 -3.68 14.86
C LEU A 140 16.39 -5.06 14.97
N ARG A 141 17.72 -5.12 14.82
CA ARG A 141 18.51 -6.35 15.06
C ARG A 141 18.45 -6.81 16.52
N ALA A 142 18.12 -5.90 17.45
CA ALA A 142 18.00 -6.20 18.88
C ALA A 142 16.62 -6.73 19.31
N ILE A 143 15.59 -6.65 18.44
CA ILE A 143 14.21 -7.06 18.77
C ILE A 143 14.02 -8.56 18.52
N THR A 144 14.62 -9.09 17.47
CA THR A 144 14.71 -10.53 17.24
C THR A 144 15.84 -11.03 18.16
N LYS A 145 15.59 -11.94 19.08
CA LYS A 145 16.61 -12.52 19.99
C LYS A 145 17.70 -13.36 19.25
N ASN A 146 17.90 -13.10 17.96
CA ASN A 146 18.82 -13.78 17.06
C ASN A 146 19.69 -12.68 16.42
N GLU A 147 20.80 -12.35 17.09
CA GLU A 147 21.61 -11.13 16.95
C GLU A 147 22.19 -10.82 15.55
N LEU A 148 21.88 -11.60 14.50
CA LEU A 148 22.51 -11.46 13.17
C LEU A 148 21.57 -11.04 12.04
N ASN A 149 20.25 -11.24 12.15
CA ASN A 149 19.32 -11.00 11.03
C ASN A 149 18.42 -9.80 11.29
N SER A 150 18.48 -8.83 10.37
CA SER A 150 17.59 -7.67 10.36
C SER A 150 16.13 -8.12 10.23
N VAL A 151 15.18 -7.35 10.78
CA VAL A 151 13.74 -7.63 10.61
C VAL A 151 13.32 -7.68 9.14
N VAL A 152 14.14 -7.14 8.24
CA VAL A 152 13.83 -7.13 6.82
C VAL A 152 14.48 -8.28 6.02
N THR A 153 15.40 -9.02 6.64
CA THR A 153 16.10 -10.15 6.00
C THR A 153 15.15 -11.24 5.47
N PRO A 154 14.06 -11.64 6.16
CA PRO A 154 13.13 -12.64 5.62
C PRO A 154 12.56 -12.26 4.26
N PHE A 155 12.18 -10.99 4.07
CA PHE A 155 11.62 -10.52 2.81
C PHE A 155 12.65 -10.52 1.69
N LEU A 156 13.91 -10.15 1.96
CA LEU A 156 14.99 -10.27 0.97
C LEU A 156 15.25 -11.72 0.61
N ARG A 157 15.35 -12.60 1.61
CA ARG A 157 15.62 -14.04 1.41
C ARG A 157 14.52 -14.76 0.63
N LEU A 158 13.28 -14.28 0.70
CA LEU A 158 12.14 -14.92 0.06
C LEU A 158 11.67 -14.20 -1.21
N GLY A 159 11.83 -12.88 -1.32
CA GLY A 159 11.22 -12.07 -2.39
C GLY A 159 12.20 -11.39 -3.33
N ASP A 160 13.51 -11.38 -3.02
CA ASP A 160 14.54 -10.88 -3.94
C ASP A 160 15.19 -12.05 -4.70
N ALA A 161 15.52 -11.83 -5.98
CA ALA A 161 16.06 -12.90 -6.83
C ALA A 161 17.35 -13.52 -6.26
N GLU A 162 18.30 -12.71 -5.80
CA GLU A 162 19.55 -13.21 -5.20
C GLU A 162 19.27 -13.89 -3.86
N GLY A 163 18.36 -13.32 -3.07
CA GLY A 163 17.94 -13.87 -1.79
C GLY A 163 17.29 -15.25 -1.92
N VAL A 164 16.40 -15.44 -2.90
CA VAL A 164 15.73 -16.71 -3.20
C VAL A 164 16.71 -17.78 -3.62
N GLU A 165 17.67 -17.43 -4.49
CA GLU A 165 18.72 -18.36 -4.91
C GLU A 165 19.56 -18.82 -3.71
N LEU A 166 19.91 -17.89 -2.82
CA LEU A 166 20.67 -18.19 -1.63
C LEU A 166 19.88 -19.04 -0.63
N THR A 167 18.60 -18.74 -0.42
CA THR A 167 17.67 -19.54 0.39
C THR A 167 17.53 -20.97 -0.12
N ARG A 168 17.45 -21.15 -1.44
CA ARG A 168 17.42 -22.49 -2.04
C ARG A 168 18.71 -23.25 -1.79
N LYS A 169 19.85 -22.57 -1.92
CA LYS A 169 21.19 -23.15 -1.71
C LYS A 169 21.41 -23.57 -0.26
N ASP A 170 21.00 -22.73 0.68
CA ASP A 170 21.17 -22.97 2.12
C ASP A 170 20.13 -23.95 2.68
N GLY A 171 19.01 -24.16 1.96
CA GLY A 171 17.94 -25.07 2.36
C GLY A 171 17.14 -24.58 3.57
N ASP A 172 17.10 -23.26 3.79
CA ASP A 172 16.58 -22.62 4.99
C ASP A 172 15.27 -21.83 4.74
N ALA A 173 14.55 -22.14 3.66
CA ALA A 173 13.30 -21.45 3.29
C ALA A 173 12.29 -21.38 4.45
N GLN A 174 12.08 -22.49 5.17
CA GLN A 174 11.14 -22.53 6.29
C GLN A 174 11.54 -21.56 7.42
N HIS A 175 12.84 -21.43 7.69
CA HIS A 175 13.34 -20.49 8.70
C HIS A 175 12.94 -19.05 8.37
N TRP A 176 13.08 -18.65 7.10
CA TRP A 176 12.70 -17.32 6.66
C TRP A 176 11.19 -17.13 6.60
N VAL A 177 10.44 -18.15 6.18
CA VAL A 177 8.97 -18.14 6.18
C VAL A 177 8.45 -17.91 7.60
N ASP A 178 8.95 -18.66 8.59
CA ASP A 178 8.54 -18.52 9.99
C ASP A 178 8.92 -17.15 10.60
N ALA A 179 9.91 -16.47 10.01
CA ALA A 179 10.34 -15.14 10.44
C ALA A 179 9.50 -13.99 9.85
N VAL A 180 8.68 -14.23 8.82
CA VAL A 180 7.87 -13.18 8.16
C VAL A 180 6.94 -12.47 9.14
N VAL A 181 6.07 -13.20 9.85
CA VAL A 181 5.07 -12.59 10.75
C VAL A 181 5.72 -11.84 11.92
N PRO A 182 6.68 -12.42 12.67
CA PRO A 182 7.42 -11.68 13.70
C PRO A 182 8.06 -10.38 13.17
N SER A 183 8.62 -10.41 11.96
CA SER A 183 9.17 -9.24 11.31
C SER A 183 8.11 -8.18 10.99
N LEU A 184 6.95 -8.56 10.46
CA LEU A 184 5.85 -7.64 10.21
C LEU A 184 5.36 -6.96 11.48
N VAL A 185 5.26 -7.71 12.59
CA VAL A 185 4.86 -7.17 13.90
C VAL A 185 5.87 -6.11 14.38
N ALA A 186 7.17 -6.40 14.26
CA ALA A 186 8.24 -5.47 14.64
C ALA A 186 8.23 -4.20 13.77
N ILE A 187 8.08 -4.37 12.45
CA ILE A 187 7.98 -3.26 11.48
C ILE A 187 6.76 -2.39 11.80
N HIS A 188 5.59 -3.00 12.00
CA HIS A 188 4.37 -2.28 12.34
C HIS A 188 4.53 -1.48 13.65
N ALA A 189 5.09 -2.10 14.69
CA ALA A 189 5.32 -1.44 15.97
C ALA A 189 6.25 -0.23 15.84
N HIS A 190 7.32 -0.35 15.05
CA HIS A 190 8.24 0.76 14.75
C HIS A 190 7.51 1.93 14.10
N TRP A 191 6.76 1.69 13.03
CA TRP A 191 6.05 2.74 12.31
C TRP A 191 4.90 3.33 13.11
N LEU A 192 4.16 2.51 13.86
CA LEU A 192 3.09 2.98 14.75
C LEU A 192 3.64 3.92 15.82
N ALA A 193 4.77 3.59 16.44
CA ALA A 193 5.44 4.46 17.40
C ALA A 193 5.83 5.81 16.76
N ARG A 194 6.36 5.80 15.53
CA ARG A 194 6.69 7.03 14.80
C ARG A 194 5.47 7.87 14.44
N ARG A 195 4.40 7.24 13.94
CA ARG A 195 3.13 7.92 13.60
C ARG A 195 2.44 8.54 14.82
N THR A 196 2.58 7.92 15.99
CA THR A 196 1.99 8.41 17.25
C THR A 196 2.86 9.41 17.99
N ALA A 197 4.19 9.33 17.85
CA ALA A 197 5.14 10.28 18.46
C ALA A 197 5.22 11.63 17.73
N LEU A 198 4.90 11.68 16.43
CA LEU A 198 4.79 12.93 15.70
C LEU A 198 3.54 13.72 16.18
N PRO A 199 3.68 14.99 16.59
CA PRO A 199 2.51 15.80 16.90
C PRO A 199 1.59 15.87 15.68
N ALA A 200 0.28 15.83 15.90
CA ALA A 200 -0.76 15.84 14.87
C ALA A 200 -0.79 17.17 14.08
N VAL A 201 0.28 17.51 13.35
CA VAL A 201 0.36 18.67 12.46
C VAL A 201 1.24 18.32 11.26
N ALA A 202 0.66 17.61 10.30
CA ALA A 202 0.92 17.80 8.87
C ALA A 202 -0.17 17.15 7.98
N SER A 203 -1.42 17.07 8.44
CA SER A 203 -2.47 17.23 7.44
C SER A 203 -2.38 18.70 7.02
N ARG A 204 -2.04 18.98 5.77
CA ARG A 204 -2.28 20.31 5.21
C ARG A 204 -3.80 20.50 5.24
N GLY A 205 -4.31 20.98 6.36
CA GLY A 205 -5.70 21.42 6.46
C GLY A 205 -5.99 22.38 5.32
N PRO A 206 -7.27 22.50 4.89
CA PRO A 206 -7.63 23.37 3.79
C PRO A 206 -7.03 24.75 4.02
N VAL A 207 -6.23 25.23 3.07
CA VAL A 207 -5.58 26.55 3.11
C VAL A 207 -6.67 27.58 3.34
N ARG A 208 -6.81 28.04 4.59
CA ARG A 208 -7.69 29.13 4.93
C ARG A 208 -7.07 30.36 4.29
N ARG A 209 -7.70 30.88 3.22
CA ARG A 209 -7.29 32.15 2.63
C ARG A 209 -7.24 33.20 3.73
N GLU A 210 -6.06 33.75 4.01
CA GLU A 210 -5.88 34.88 4.92
C GLU A 210 -6.57 36.13 4.37
N ALA A 211 -6.65 36.23 3.04
CA ALA A 211 -7.36 37.29 2.35
C ALA A 211 -8.89 37.00 2.29
N PRO A 212 -9.74 38.01 2.57
CA PRO A 212 -11.18 37.93 2.34
C PRO A 212 -11.48 37.50 0.90
N LYS A 213 -12.53 36.70 0.71
CA LYS A 213 -13.01 36.34 -0.62
C LYS A 213 -13.48 37.62 -1.32
N VAL A 214 -12.72 38.09 -2.31
CA VAL A 214 -13.11 39.21 -3.18
C VAL A 214 -14.45 38.88 -3.83
N GLY A 215 -15.45 39.71 -3.54
CA GLY A 215 -16.77 39.63 -4.13
C GLY A 215 -16.75 40.00 -5.61
N ARG A 216 -17.64 39.40 -6.39
CA ARG A 216 -17.74 39.61 -7.84
C ARG A 216 -17.90 41.11 -8.24
N ASN A 217 -18.42 41.94 -7.35
CA ASN A 217 -18.64 43.38 -7.57
C ASN A 217 -17.63 44.30 -6.84
N ASP A 218 -16.70 43.75 -6.07
CA ASP A 218 -15.73 44.52 -5.28
C ASP A 218 -14.63 45.11 -6.17
N PRO A 219 -13.92 46.16 -5.72
CA PRO A 219 -12.73 46.66 -6.40
C PRO A 219 -11.73 45.53 -6.66
N CYS A 220 -11.21 45.46 -7.87
CA CYS A 220 -10.30 44.40 -8.28
C CYS A 220 -8.94 44.57 -7.57
N PRO A 221 -8.39 43.51 -6.93
CA PRO A 221 -7.14 43.61 -6.17
C PRO A 221 -5.90 43.88 -7.04
N CYS A 222 -6.00 43.85 -8.37
CA CYS A 222 -4.91 44.22 -9.28
C CYS A 222 -4.68 45.74 -9.38
N GLY A 223 -5.49 46.57 -8.69
CA GLY A 223 -5.34 48.02 -8.68
C GLY A 223 -5.93 48.75 -9.90
N SER A 224 -6.68 48.06 -10.76
CA SER A 224 -7.26 48.66 -11.99
C SER A 224 -8.40 49.65 -11.75
N GLY A 225 -8.91 49.76 -10.51
CA GLY A 225 -10.09 50.55 -10.17
C GLY A 225 -11.43 49.98 -10.67
N GLN A 226 -11.42 48.86 -11.39
CA GLN A 226 -12.63 48.21 -11.91
C GLN A 226 -13.21 47.16 -10.94
N LYS A 227 -14.48 46.78 -11.12
CA LYS A 227 -15.08 45.66 -10.37
C LYS A 227 -14.45 44.33 -10.80
N TYR A 228 -14.22 43.41 -9.87
CA TYR A 228 -13.54 42.11 -10.13
C TYR A 228 -14.10 41.37 -11.36
N LYS A 229 -15.43 41.27 -11.52
CA LYS A 229 -16.07 40.61 -12.68
C LYS A 229 -15.82 41.23 -14.05
N LYS A 230 -15.33 42.46 -14.09
CA LYS A 230 -15.01 43.19 -15.32
C LYS A 230 -13.50 43.28 -15.56
N CYS A 231 -12.70 42.66 -14.70
CA CYS A 231 -11.24 42.68 -14.76
C CYS A 231 -10.72 41.23 -14.61
N CYS A 232 -9.98 40.91 -13.55
CA CYS A 232 -9.40 39.58 -13.33
C CYS A 232 -10.44 38.44 -13.24
N GLY A 233 -11.72 38.75 -13.01
CA GLY A 233 -12.82 37.78 -13.01
C GLY A 233 -13.48 37.56 -14.38
N GLN A 234 -13.01 38.21 -15.46
CA GLN A 234 -13.40 37.85 -16.82
C GLN A 234 -12.55 36.66 -17.28
N GLY A 235 -13.17 35.51 -17.47
CA GLY A 235 -12.55 34.43 -18.25
C GLY A 235 -12.34 34.89 -19.70
N PRO A 236 -11.43 34.25 -20.46
CA PRO A 236 -11.19 34.61 -21.84
C PRO A 236 -12.49 34.47 -22.66
N THR A 237 -12.93 35.57 -23.26
CA THR A 237 -13.98 35.55 -24.30
C THR A 237 -13.37 34.91 -25.54
N LEU A 238 -13.63 33.62 -25.73
CA LEU A 238 -13.45 32.97 -27.03
C LEU A 238 -14.56 33.49 -27.95
N HIS A 239 -14.16 34.15 -29.03
CA HIS A 239 -15.01 34.54 -30.15
C HIS A 239 -14.89 33.50 -31.27
#